data_AF-A0A9W6ZU28-F1
#
_entry.id   AF-A0A9W6ZU28-F1
#
_cell.length_a   1.000
_cell.length_b   1.000
_cell.length_c   1.000
_cell.angle_alpha   90.00
_cell.angle_beta   90.00
_cell.angle_gamma   90.00
#
_symmetry.space_group_name_H-M   'P 1'
#
loop_
_entity.id
_entity.type
_entity.pdbx_description
1 polymer ?
#
loop_
_entity_poly.entity_id
_entity_poly.type
_entity_poly.pdbx_seq_one_letter_code
_entity_poly.pdbx_strand_id
1 'polypeptide(L)'
;MKPAALIAAVEQLYNDFNPSTQTLDSYISDTLGDCDSPSADPDKVFMKQVLYSCLRFRPGLQAFLKHFFYDNAGSTVRADYNMYMIMLTLALFRIDELGMDMFSKFAFAQEPMKMSKFLSYIFDT
;
A
#
# COMPACT_ATOMS: atom_id res chain seq x y z
N MET A 1 2.31 -14.03 -5.19
CA MET A 1 1.47 -14.26 -3.99
C MET A 1 0.01 -13.98 -4.36
N LYS A 2 -0.98 -14.40 -3.55
CA LYS A 2 -2.36 -13.92 -3.75
C LYS A 2 -2.41 -12.39 -3.45
N PRO A 3 -3.24 -11.59 -4.14
CA PRO A 3 -3.27 -10.14 -3.98
C PRO A 3 -3.44 -9.68 -2.52
N ALA A 4 -4.37 -10.29 -1.77
CA ALA A 4 -4.57 -10.00 -0.35
C ALA A 4 -3.31 -10.28 0.50
N ALA A 5 -2.62 -11.39 0.24
CA ALA A 5 -1.41 -11.76 0.97
C ALA A 5 -0.25 -10.79 0.66
N LEU A 6 -0.19 -10.27 -0.57
CA LEU A 6 0.83 -9.29 -0.95
C LEU A 6 0.61 -7.95 -0.26
N ILE A 7 -0.64 -7.46 -0.18
CA ILE A 7 -0.98 -6.25 0.57
C ILE A 7 -0.68 -6.41 2.06
N ALA A 8 -1.05 -7.56 2.65
CA ALA A 8 -0.76 -7.87 4.04
C ALA A 8 0.75 -7.93 4.32
N ALA A 9 1.54 -8.47 3.39
CA ALA A 9 3.00 -8.48 3.52
C ALA A 9 3.60 -7.07 3.46
N VAL A 10 3.12 -6.20 2.57
CA VAL A 10 3.54 -4.78 2.54
C VAL A 10 3.15 -4.06 3.82
N GLU A 11 1.95 -4.32 4.34
CA GLU A 11 1.49 -3.74 5.60
C GLU A 11 2.36 -4.16 6.79
N GLN A 12 2.75 -5.44 6.85
CA GLN A 12 3.72 -5.92 7.85
C GLN A 12 5.06 -5.21 7.72
N LEU A 13 5.62 -5.12 6.50
CA LEU A 13 6.88 -4.40 6.28
C LEU A 13 6.81 -2.92 6.70
N TYR A 14 5.68 -2.26 6.43
CA TYR A 14 5.47 -0.88 6.83
C TYR A 14 5.39 -0.72 8.36
N ASN A 15 4.77 -1.66 9.05
CA ASN A 15 4.65 -1.67 10.51
C ASN A 15 5.99 -1.93 11.20
N ASP A 16 6.78 -2.86 10.67
CA ASP A 16 8.03 -3.32 11.28
C ASP A 16 9.20 -2.37 10.98
N PHE A 17 9.11 -1.56 9.92
CA PHE A 17 10.15 -0.61 9.58
C PHE A 17 10.28 0.52 10.60
N ASN A 18 11.45 0.60 11.24
CA ASN A 18 11.82 1.71 12.11
C ASN A 18 12.93 2.58 11.47
N PRO A 19 12.63 3.81 11.03
CA PRO A 19 13.62 4.68 10.40
C PRO A 19 14.69 5.22 11.37
N SER A 20 14.52 5.03 12.68
CA SER A 20 15.49 5.48 13.69
C SER A 20 16.64 4.49 13.89
N THR A 21 16.45 3.22 13.47
CA THR A 21 17.42 2.14 13.73
C THR A 21 18.16 1.69 12.47
N GLN A 22 17.53 1.80 11.30
CA GLN A 22 18.12 1.33 10.05
C GLN A 22 17.59 2.12 8.84
N THR A 23 18.36 2.11 7.77
CA THR A 23 17.90 2.67 6.48
C THR A 23 16.88 1.74 5.83
N LEU A 24 16.05 2.30 4.95
CA LEU A 24 15.07 1.52 4.20
C LEU A 24 15.73 0.48 3.29
N ASP A 25 16.85 0.82 2.64
CA ASP A 25 17.61 -0.11 1.81
C ASP A 25 18.16 -1.28 2.62
N SER A 26 18.76 -1.01 3.79
CA SER A 26 19.25 -2.06 4.68
C SER A 26 18.10 -2.96 5.14
N TYR A 27 16.98 -2.38 5.57
CA TYR A 27 15.81 -3.15 6.00
C TYR A 27 15.26 -4.08 4.91
N ILE A 28 15.14 -3.57 3.69
CA ILE A 28 14.63 -4.34 2.55
C ILE A 28 15.60 -5.46 2.19
N SER A 29 16.90 -5.17 2.15
CA SER A 29 17.93 -6.19 1.92
C SER A 29 17.88 -7.30 2.97
N ASP A 30 17.72 -6.94 4.25
CA ASP A 30 17.69 -7.91 5.35
C ASP A 30 16.40 -8.74 5.37
N THR A 31 15.27 -8.14 4.99
CA THR A 31 13.95 -8.78 5.11
C THR A 31 13.51 -9.51 3.85
N LEU A 32 13.73 -8.91 2.67
CA LEU A 32 13.31 -9.44 1.38
C LEU A 32 14.47 -10.09 0.61
N GLY A 33 15.71 -9.70 0.89
CA GLY A 33 16.88 -10.12 0.12
C GLY A 33 16.95 -9.38 -1.22
N ASP A 34 17.33 -10.10 -2.27
CA ASP A 34 17.50 -9.51 -3.61
C ASP A 34 16.16 -9.04 -4.21
N CYS A 35 16.08 -7.73 -4.46
CA CYS A 35 14.96 -7.03 -5.07
C CYS A 35 15.39 -6.17 -6.26
N ASP A 36 16.66 -6.24 -6.67
CA ASP A 36 17.26 -5.33 -7.65
C ASP A 36 17.84 -6.06 -8.86
N SER A 37 18.14 -7.36 -8.74
CA SER A 37 18.62 -8.13 -9.88
C SER A 37 17.53 -8.37 -10.93
N PRO A 38 17.90 -8.60 -12.20
CA PRO A 38 16.94 -8.99 -13.23
C PRO A 38 16.19 -10.31 -12.94
N SER A 39 16.72 -11.13 -12.04
CA SER A 39 16.12 -12.40 -11.60
C SER A 39 15.36 -12.29 -10.27
N ALA A 40 15.24 -11.09 -9.71
CA ALA A 40 14.55 -10.87 -8.45
C ALA A 40 13.07 -11.27 -8.57
N ASP A 41 12.53 -11.79 -7.46
CA ASP A 41 11.13 -12.18 -7.38
C ASP A 41 10.22 -10.96 -7.61
N PRO A 42 9.33 -10.97 -8.62
CA PRO A 42 8.43 -9.86 -8.91
C PRO A 42 7.60 -9.40 -7.71
N ASP A 43 7.19 -10.33 -6.83
CA ASP A 43 6.43 -9.98 -5.63
C ASP A 43 7.30 -9.14 -4.68
N LYS A 44 8.59 -9.49 -4.52
CA LYS A 44 9.52 -8.75 -3.66
C LYS A 44 9.86 -7.38 -4.22
N VAL A 45 10.08 -7.29 -5.53
CA VAL A 45 10.28 -6.04 -6.25
C VAL A 45 9.05 -5.12 -6.04
N PHE A 46 7.84 -5.67 -6.20
CA PHE A 46 6.61 -4.95 -5.93
C PHE A 46 6.55 -4.45 -4.48
N MET A 47 6.78 -5.33 -3.51
CA MET A 47 6.75 -4.97 -2.08
C MET A 47 7.74 -3.84 -1.76
N LYS A 48 9.00 -3.95 -2.24
CA LYS A 48 10.02 -2.90 -2.14
C LYS A 48 9.48 -1.58 -2.67
N GLN A 49 9.03 -1.55 -3.92
CA GLN A 49 8.64 -0.31 -4.58
C GLN A 49 7.37 0.33 -3.96
N VAL A 50 6.42 -0.46 -3.45
CA VAL A 50 5.24 0.06 -2.76
C VAL A 50 5.64 0.66 -1.41
N LEU A 51 6.45 -0.06 -0.62
CA LEU A 51 6.95 0.44 0.66
C LEU A 51 7.72 1.78 0.51
N TYR A 52 8.60 1.84 -0.50
CA TYR A 52 9.29 3.08 -0.88
C TYR A 52 8.34 4.25 -1.14
N SER A 53 7.27 3.99 -1.89
CA SER A 53 6.29 5.01 -2.25
C SER A 53 5.48 5.47 -1.03
N CYS A 54 5.02 4.54 -0.19
CA CYS A 54 4.32 4.84 1.06
C CYS A 54 5.15 5.75 1.96
N LEU A 55 6.44 5.47 2.13
CA LEU A 55 7.33 6.24 3.00
C LEU A 55 7.72 7.59 2.38
N ARG A 56 8.03 7.62 1.08
CA ARG A 56 8.41 8.84 0.36
C ARG A 56 7.30 9.88 0.32
N PHE A 57 6.06 9.44 0.10
CA PHE A 57 4.90 10.32 -0.02
C PHE A 57 4.03 10.36 1.24
N ARG A 58 4.55 9.83 2.36
CA ARG A 58 3.83 9.70 3.63
C ARG A 58 3.06 10.97 4.04
N PRO A 59 3.63 12.18 4.03
CA PRO A 59 2.88 13.37 4.49
C PRO A 59 1.61 13.64 3.67
N GLY A 60 1.68 13.46 2.35
CA GLY A 60 0.53 13.66 1.45
C GLY A 60 -0.53 12.56 1.63
N LEU A 61 -0.08 11.30 1.71
CA LEU A 61 -0.96 10.16 1.97
C LEU A 61 -1.67 10.31 3.33
N GLN A 62 -0.95 10.77 4.36
CA GLN A 62 -1.51 11.00 5.69
C GLN A 62 -2.55 12.13 5.69
N ALA A 63 -2.31 13.22 4.96
CA ALA A 63 -3.27 14.31 4.83
C ALA A 63 -4.56 13.84 4.15
N PHE A 64 -4.44 13.10 3.03
CA PHE A 64 -5.60 12.53 2.34
C PHE A 64 -6.40 11.59 3.26
N LEU A 65 -5.71 10.63 3.89
CA LEU A 65 -6.37 9.67 4.79
C LEU A 65 -7.01 10.35 6.00
N LYS A 66 -6.46 11.48 6.47
CA LYS A 66 -7.10 12.26 7.54
C LYS A 66 -8.49 12.74 7.12
N HIS A 67 -8.64 13.24 5.89
CA HIS A 67 -9.93 13.66 5.34
C HIS A 67 -10.85 12.47 5.10
N PHE A 68 -10.37 11.41 4.44
CA PHE A 68 -11.15 10.20 4.21
C PHE A 68 -11.74 9.61 5.51
N PHE A 69 -10.94 9.49 6.56
CA PHE A 69 -11.39 8.99 7.87
C PHE A 69 -12.29 9.96 8.61
N TYR A 70 -12.16 11.27 8.39
CA TYR A 70 -13.05 12.27 8.98
C TYR A 70 -14.44 12.19 8.34
N ASP A 71 -14.49 12.15 7.00
CA ASP A 71 -15.74 12.10 6.24
C ASP A 71 -16.47 10.75 6.42
N ASN A 72 -15.73 9.67 6.67
CA ASN A 72 -16.26 8.30 6.78
C ASN A 72 -16.18 7.69 8.18
N ALA A 73 -16.04 8.53 9.22
CA ALA A 73 -15.75 8.10 10.61
C ALA A 73 -16.68 7.01 11.16
N GLY A 74 -17.95 6.97 10.75
CA GLY A 74 -18.92 5.95 11.18
C GLY A 74 -18.77 4.58 10.51
N SER A 75 -17.84 4.44 9.56
CA SER A 75 -17.70 3.24 8.71
C SER A 75 -16.28 2.80 8.43
N THR A 76 -15.28 3.54 8.91
CA THR A 76 -13.86 3.20 8.76
C THR A 76 -13.24 2.96 10.12
N VAL A 77 -12.46 1.88 10.27
CA VAL A 77 -11.73 1.59 11.51
C VAL A 77 -10.25 1.92 11.35
N ARG A 78 -9.62 2.44 12.41
CA ARG A 78 -8.20 2.84 12.39
C ARG A 78 -7.24 1.68 12.14
N ALA A 79 -7.64 0.45 12.45
CA ALA A 79 -6.84 -0.74 12.18
C ALA A 79 -6.54 -0.93 10.68
N ASP A 80 -7.41 -0.43 9.79
CA ASP A 80 -7.23 -0.55 8.33
C ASP A 80 -6.37 0.59 7.73
N TYR A 81 -5.81 1.46 8.57
CA TYR A 81 -5.15 2.69 8.10
C TYR A 81 -3.99 2.42 7.14
N ASN A 82 -3.15 1.44 7.44
CA ASN A 82 -2.00 1.11 6.60
C ASN A 82 -2.44 0.42 5.32
N MET A 83 -3.44 -0.47 5.35
CA MET A 83 -4.07 -1.00 4.16
C MET A 83 -4.59 0.14 3.25
N TYR A 84 -5.29 1.16 3.79
CA TYR A 84 -5.75 2.29 2.97
C TYR A 84 -4.59 3.13 2.43
N MET A 85 -3.50 3.29 3.19
CA MET A 85 -2.30 3.98 2.71
C MET A 85 -1.66 3.24 1.53
N ILE A 86 -1.57 1.92 1.59
CA ILE A 86 -1.06 1.08 0.52
C ILE A 86 -1.98 1.16 -0.71
N MET A 87 -3.29 1.02 -0.51
CA MET A 87 -4.26 1.11 -1.60
C MET A 87 -4.26 2.50 -2.27
N LEU A 88 -4.12 3.57 -1.49
CA LEU A 88 -3.98 4.94 -2.02
C LEU A 88 -2.69 5.09 -2.83
N THR A 89 -1.59 4.52 -2.34
CA THR A 89 -0.30 4.55 -3.03
C THR A 89 -0.38 3.83 -4.37
N LEU A 90 -1.05 2.67 -4.42
CA LEU A 90 -1.29 1.95 -5.66
C LEU A 90 -2.16 2.76 -6.62
N ALA A 91 -3.23 3.38 -6.10
CA ALA A 91 -4.14 4.20 -6.90
C ALA A 91 -3.43 5.42 -7.52
N LEU A 92 -2.63 6.14 -6.73
CA LEU A 92 -2.02 7.40 -7.18
C LEU A 92 -0.79 7.21 -8.07
N PHE A 93 0.05 6.22 -7.79
CA PHE A 93 1.37 6.12 -8.42
C PHE A 93 1.54 4.94 -9.34
N ARG A 94 0.63 3.96 -9.31
CA ARG A 94 0.84 2.68 -9.97
C ARG A 94 -0.30 2.23 -10.86
N ILE A 95 -1.39 2.99 -10.98
CA ILE A 95 -2.45 2.65 -11.94
C ILE A 95 -1.94 2.67 -13.38
N ASP A 96 -1.05 3.60 -13.74
CA ASP A 96 -0.49 3.66 -15.09
C ASP A 96 0.44 2.48 -15.42
N GLU A 97 1.18 1.97 -14.43
CA GLU A 97 2.09 0.83 -14.60
C GLU A 97 1.39 -0.53 -14.47
N LEU A 98 0.49 -0.67 -13.48
CA LEU A 98 -0.21 -1.92 -13.17
C LEU A 98 -1.45 -2.13 -14.04
N GLY A 99 -2.04 -1.04 -14.52
CA GLY A 99 -3.36 -1.00 -15.14
C GLY A 99 -4.51 -1.20 -14.13
N MET A 100 -5.70 -0.77 -14.55
CA MET A 100 -6.93 -0.94 -13.77
C MET A 100 -7.27 -2.42 -13.49
N ASP A 101 -6.89 -3.34 -14.37
CA ASP A 101 -7.13 -4.77 -14.21
C ASP A 101 -6.37 -5.39 -13.04
N MET A 102 -5.13 -4.94 -12.78
CA MET A 102 -4.39 -5.45 -11.63
C MET A 102 -4.77 -4.73 -10.35
N PHE A 103 -5.00 -3.41 -10.42
CA PHE A 103 -5.49 -2.64 -9.28
C PHE A 103 -6.82 -3.19 -8.75
N SER A 104 -7.77 -3.50 -9.65
CA SER A 104 -9.06 -4.08 -9.28
C SER A 104 -8.91 -5.45 -8.60
N LYS A 105 -7.93 -6.28 -8.98
CA LYS A 105 -7.63 -7.54 -8.26
C LYS A 105 -7.17 -7.31 -6.83
N PHE A 106 -6.40 -6.26 -6.55
CA PHE A 106 -6.04 -5.89 -5.17
C PHE A 106 -7.26 -5.40 -4.39
N ALA A 107 -8.08 -4.54 -5.00
CA ALA A 107 -9.30 -4.04 -4.36
C ALA A 107 -10.30 -5.17 -4.06
N PHE A 108 -10.59 -6.05 -5.02
CA PHE A 108 -11.51 -7.17 -4.82
C PHE A 108 -11.00 -8.22 -3.83
N ALA A 109 -9.70 -8.23 -3.54
CA ALA A 109 -9.13 -9.12 -2.53
C ALA A 109 -9.28 -8.58 -1.10
N GLN A 110 -9.68 -7.31 -0.93
CA GLN A 110 -10.01 -6.71 0.36
C GLN A 110 -11.51 -6.83 0.67
N GLU A 111 -11.92 -6.42 1.88
CA GLU A 111 -13.32 -6.44 2.28
C GLU A 111 -14.16 -5.49 1.40
N PRO A 112 -15.27 -5.96 0.79
CA PRO A 112 -16.02 -5.20 -0.20
C PRO A 112 -16.59 -3.87 0.29
N MET A 113 -17.14 -3.81 1.51
CA MET A 113 -17.77 -2.59 2.03
C MET A 113 -16.75 -1.48 2.25
N LYS A 114 -15.58 -1.82 2.81
CA LYS A 114 -14.43 -0.93 2.97
C LYS A 114 -13.94 -0.38 1.63
N MET A 115 -13.75 -1.25 0.64
CA MET A 115 -13.24 -0.84 -0.66
C MET A 115 -14.23 -0.04 -1.46
N SER A 116 -15.52 -0.37 -1.42
CA SER A 116 -16.53 0.41 -2.13
C SER A 116 -16.49 1.89 -1.71
N LYS A 117 -16.45 2.19 -0.42
CA LYS A 117 -16.37 3.57 0.07
C LYS A 117 -15.08 4.26 -0.33
N PHE A 118 -13.96 3.56 -0.20
CA PHE A 118 -12.65 4.11 -0.49
C PHE A 118 -12.45 4.40 -1.98
N LEU A 119 -12.89 3.48 -2.85
CA LEU A 119 -12.82 3.65 -4.30
C LEU A 119 -13.74 4.78 -4.77
N SER A 120 -14.97 4.88 -4.24
CA SER A 120 -15.83 6.03 -4.53
C SER A 120 -15.17 7.33 -4.11
N TYR A 121 -14.54 7.39 -2.94
CA TYR A 121 -13.86 8.60 -2.47
C TYR A 121 -12.67 9.03 -3.36
N ILE A 122 -12.02 8.10 -4.06
CA ILE A 122 -10.87 8.41 -4.93
C ILE A 122 -11.29 8.66 -6.39
N PHE A 123 -12.24 7.89 -6.92
CA PHE A 123 -12.54 7.85 -8.36
C PHE A 123 -13.91 8.41 -8.73
N ASP A 124 -14.82 8.54 -7.78
CA ASP A 124 -16.19 8.98 -8.02
C ASP A 124 -16.37 10.37 -7.38
N THR A 125 -15.89 11.39 -8.11
CA THR A 125 -15.98 12.81 -7.72
C THR A 125 -17.13 13.50 -8.42
#